data_AF-A0A067MV45-F1
#
_entry.id   AF-A0A067MV45-F1
#
_cell.length_a   1.000
_cell.length_b   1.000
_cell.length_c   1.000
_cell.angle_alpha   90.00
_cell.angle_beta   90.00
_cell.angle_gamma   90.00
#
_symmetry.space_group_name_H-M   'P 1'
#
loop_
_entity.id
_entity.type
_entity.pdbx_description
1 polymer ?
#
loop_
_entity_poly.entity_id
_entity_poly.type
_entity_poly.pdbx_seq_one_letter_code
_entity_poly.pdbx_strand_id
1 'polypeptide(L)'
;MSSAPYQPDLLALTRNLQNLHLRFWDQGDAARAIIISAETHQLGDETRIFELMTLGPSFETFFSGRSTIIAREEYKRLIAELSTPSDLHCGVTLLGQPGKSTFMHYFLVERILGGRRTMFQCHQDTIYELNKDGVQVWPATKFSATPSLDWVLVDINESLTTSNINLDDHFVIAAFGPRHEDWWGWYQSRDCELAVMRPWTKHEIVYAGSILIYALWFLLRN
;
A
#
# COMPACT_ATOMS: atom_id res chain seq x y z
N MET A 1 3.86 26.09 -2.92
CA MET A 1 4.57 25.51 -4.08
C MET A 1 3.87 24.21 -4.43
N SER A 2 3.31 24.09 -5.63
CA SER A 2 2.71 22.83 -6.08
C SER A 2 3.85 21.83 -6.29
N SER A 3 3.97 20.82 -5.41
CA SER A 3 4.73 19.63 -5.78
C SER A 3 4.10 19.07 -7.06
N ALA A 4 4.90 18.76 -8.07
CA ALA A 4 4.40 18.07 -9.25
C ALA A 4 3.68 16.79 -8.78
N PRO A 5 2.54 16.43 -9.39
CA PRO A 5 1.78 15.27 -8.96
C PRO A 5 2.65 14.01 -9.02
N TYR A 6 2.50 13.13 -8.02
CA TYR A 6 3.25 11.88 -7.99
C TYR A 6 2.85 11.03 -9.19
N GLN A 7 3.74 10.93 -10.19
CA GLN A 7 3.62 9.99 -11.29
C GLN A 7 4.57 8.82 -11.02
N PRO A 8 4.06 7.62 -10.70
CA PRO A 8 4.91 6.46 -10.54
C PRO A 8 5.61 6.16 -11.86
N ASP A 9 6.93 5.99 -11.83
CA ASP A 9 7.67 5.40 -12.94
C ASP A 9 7.21 3.95 -13.11
N LEU A 10 6.25 3.74 -14.02
CA LEU A 10 5.62 2.44 -14.25
C LEU A 10 6.63 1.37 -14.64
N LEU A 11 7.70 1.74 -15.35
CA LEU A 11 8.75 0.80 -15.73
C LEU A 11 9.55 0.37 -14.50
N ALA A 12 9.92 1.32 -13.64
CA ALA A 12 10.59 1.02 -12.38
C ALA A 12 9.68 0.18 -11.45
N LEU A 13 8.41 0.55 -11.31
CA LEU A 13 7.46 -0.22 -10.49
C LEU A 13 7.28 -1.65 -11.01
N THR A 14 7.11 -1.83 -12.32
CA THR A 14 7.01 -3.15 -12.96
C THR A 14 8.23 -4.01 -12.62
N ARG A 15 9.44 -3.45 -12.80
CA ARG A 15 10.69 -4.14 -12.48
C ARG A 15 10.79 -4.49 -10.99
N ASN A 16 10.40 -3.57 -10.11
CA ASN A 16 10.41 -3.81 -8.68
C ASN A 16 9.44 -4.94 -8.30
N LEU A 17 8.22 -4.95 -8.84
CA LEU A 17 7.26 -6.02 -8.58
C LEU A 17 7.77 -7.38 -9.08
N GLN A 18 8.38 -7.42 -10.28
CA GLN A 18 9.00 -8.64 -10.82
C GLN A 18 10.14 -9.14 -9.93
N ASN A 19 11.02 -8.25 -9.47
CA ASN A 19 12.11 -8.59 -8.56
C ASN A 19 11.60 -9.08 -7.20
N LEU A 20 10.56 -8.42 -6.66
CA LEU A 20 9.94 -8.78 -5.38
C LEU A 20 9.34 -10.18 -5.46
N HIS A 21 8.60 -10.44 -6.54
CA HIS A 21 7.99 -11.73 -6.82
C HIS A 21 9.07 -12.83 -6.95
N LEU A 22 10.04 -12.65 -7.85
CA LEU A 22 11.10 -13.62 -8.10
C LEU A 22 11.85 -14.00 -6.81
N ARG A 23 12.07 -13.03 -5.92
CA ARG A 23 12.88 -13.21 -4.72
C ARG A 23 12.08 -13.78 -3.54
N PHE A 24 10.81 -13.42 -3.41
CA PHE A 24 10.09 -13.64 -2.16
C PHE A 24 8.73 -14.34 -2.29
N TRP A 25 8.29 -14.69 -3.51
CA TRP A 25 7.02 -15.40 -3.69
C TRP A 25 6.99 -16.70 -2.87
N ASP A 26 5.97 -16.82 -2.02
CA ASP A 26 5.71 -17.99 -1.17
C ASP A 26 6.87 -18.35 -0.23
N GLN A 27 7.71 -17.37 0.12
CA GLN A 27 8.82 -17.56 1.07
C GLN A 27 8.41 -17.31 2.54
N GLY A 28 7.20 -16.78 2.76
CA GLY A 28 6.56 -16.62 4.07
C GLY A 28 7.49 -16.05 5.15
N ASP A 29 7.57 -16.77 6.27
CA ASP A 29 8.33 -16.35 7.45
C ASP A 29 9.84 -16.35 7.23
N ALA A 30 10.35 -17.20 6.34
CA ALA A 30 11.78 -17.20 6.01
C ALA A 30 12.19 -15.88 5.33
N ALA A 31 11.36 -15.35 4.43
CA ALA A 31 11.59 -14.03 3.85
C ALA A 31 11.40 -12.90 4.87
N ARG A 32 10.36 -12.97 5.73
CA ARG A 32 10.16 -11.98 6.80
C ARG A 32 11.39 -11.87 7.70
N ALA A 33 11.99 -12.99 8.09
CA ALA A 33 13.19 -12.99 8.92
C ALA A 33 14.41 -12.30 8.28
N ILE A 34 14.42 -12.14 6.95
CA ILE A 34 15.49 -11.47 6.21
C ILE A 34 15.21 -9.97 6.03
N ILE A 35 13.94 -9.61 5.81
CA ILE A 35 13.57 -8.22 5.45
C ILE A 35 13.08 -7.41 6.65
N ILE A 36 12.71 -8.05 7.75
CA ILE A 36 12.25 -7.38 8.97
C ILE A 36 13.41 -7.23 9.94
N SER A 37 13.66 -6.00 10.37
CA SER A 37 14.64 -5.68 11.41
C SER A 37 14.05 -4.70 12.43
N ALA A 38 14.68 -4.62 13.61
CA ALA A 38 14.34 -3.62 14.62
C ALA A 38 15.47 -2.59 14.72
N GLU A 39 15.11 -1.31 14.71
CA GLU A 39 16.05 -0.20 14.92
C GLU A 39 15.62 0.68 16.08
N THR A 40 16.57 1.05 16.92
CA THR A 40 16.36 2.00 18.03
C THR A 40 16.63 3.41 17.54
N HIS A 41 15.63 4.28 17.64
CA HIS A 41 15.71 5.69 17.28
C HIS A 41 15.50 6.58 18.51
N GLN A 42 16.41 7.53 18.71
CA GLN A 42 16.35 8.49 19.80
C GLN A 42 15.98 9.88 19.25
N LEU A 43 15.03 10.55 19.92
CA LEU A 43 14.60 11.91 19.58
C LEU A 43 14.51 12.74 20.85
N GLY A 44 15.56 13.51 21.14
CA GLY A 44 15.73 14.15 22.45
C GLY A 44 15.93 13.09 23.54
N ASP A 45 15.10 13.15 24.58
CA ASP A 45 15.14 12.20 25.70
C ASP A 45 14.27 10.96 25.48
N GLU A 46 13.48 10.92 24.41
CA GLU A 46 12.62 9.78 24.08
C GLU A 46 13.36 8.77 23.20
N THR A 47 13.30 7.49 23.58
CA THR A 47 13.77 6.37 22.76
C THR A 47 12.58 5.54 22.28
N ARG A 48 12.59 5.20 20.98
CA ARG A 48 11.60 4.33 20.36
C ARG A 48 12.30 3.23 19.58
N ILE A 49 11.69 2.05 19.57
CA ILE A 49 12.12 0.94 18.71
C ILE A 49 11.12 0.87 17.57
N PHE A 50 11.63 0.89 16.35
CA PHE A 50 10.86 0.72 15.12
C PHE A 50 11.14 -0.63 14.52
N GLU A 51 10.08 -1.30 14.09
CA GLU A 51 10.20 -2.41 13.16
C GLU A 51 10.23 -1.86 11.74
N LEU A 52 11.17 -2.36 10.95
CA LEU A 52 11.44 -1.89 9.60
C LEU A 52 11.33 -3.04 8.63
N MET A 53 10.72 -2.78 7.48
CA MET A 53 10.76 -3.67 6.34
C MET A 53 11.73 -3.10 5.31
N THR A 54 12.84 -3.80 5.09
CA THR A 54 13.89 -3.45 4.13
C THR A 54 13.97 -4.48 3.02
N LEU A 55 13.57 -4.09 1.81
CA LEU A 55 13.60 -4.97 0.64
C LEU A 55 15.02 -5.11 0.05
N GLY A 56 15.92 -4.21 0.44
CA GLY A 56 17.31 -4.17 0.01
C GLY A 56 17.53 -3.43 -1.31
N PRO A 57 18.71 -3.60 -1.94
CA PRO A 57 19.04 -2.96 -3.20
C PRO A 57 18.08 -3.35 -4.33
N SER A 58 17.89 -2.46 -5.31
CA SER A 58 16.94 -2.59 -6.43
C SER A 58 15.46 -2.34 -6.08
N PHE A 59 15.18 -1.86 -4.86
CA PHE A 59 13.84 -1.45 -4.42
C PHE A 59 13.81 0.02 -3.98
N GLU A 60 14.83 0.79 -4.34
CA GLU A 60 15.01 2.17 -3.89
C GLU A 60 13.87 3.08 -4.33
N THR A 61 13.03 2.70 -5.28
CA THR A 61 11.89 3.51 -5.71
C THR A 61 10.55 2.97 -5.22
N PHE A 62 10.53 1.80 -4.56
CA PHE A 62 9.29 1.10 -4.21
C PHE A 62 8.47 1.85 -3.16
N PHE A 63 9.13 2.46 -2.18
CA PHE A 63 8.48 3.25 -1.14
C PHE A 63 8.74 4.75 -1.31
N SER A 64 8.31 5.30 -2.44
CA SER A 64 8.46 6.73 -2.77
C SER A 64 9.93 7.19 -2.72
N GLY A 65 10.83 6.41 -3.33
CA GLY A 65 12.27 6.72 -3.32
C GLY A 65 13.04 6.13 -2.13
N ARG A 66 12.47 5.10 -1.46
CA ARG A 66 13.17 4.30 -0.45
C ARG A 66 12.95 2.80 -0.65
N SER A 67 13.89 2.01 -0.14
CA SER A 67 13.81 0.53 -0.04
C SER A 67 13.40 0.04 1.36
N THR A 68 13.25 0.98 2.30
CA THR A 68 12.90 0.71 3.70
C THR A 68 11.68 1.52 4.12
N ILE A 69 10.77 0.88 4.86
CA ILE A 69 9.62 1.52 5.52
C ILE A 69 9.50 1.06 6.97
N ILE A 70 8.78 1.84 7.77
CA ILE A 70 8.35 1.44 9.11
C ILE A 70 7.18 0.45 8.98
N ALA A 71 7.37 -0.77 9.46
CA ALA A 71 6.33 -1.80 9.56
C ALA A 71 5.51 -1.54 10.82
N ARG A 72 4.46 -0.72 10.71
CA ARG A 72 3.65 -0.30 11.88
C ARG A 72 2.83 -1.48 12.41
N GLU A 73 2.70 -1.57 13.74
CA GLU A 73 1.78 -2.52 14.40
C GLU A 73 0.32 -2.36 13.96
N GLU A 74 -0.06 -1.15 13.55
CA GLU A 74 -1.35 -0.92 12.92
C GLU A 74 -1.50 -1.65 11.59
N TYR A 75 -0.44 -1.75 10.77
CA TYR A 75 -0.52 -2.44 9.48
C TYR A 75 -0.78 -3.92 9.69
N LYS A 76 -0.06 -4.54 10.62
CA LYS A 76 -0.25 -5.95 10.98
C LYS A 76 -1.66 -6.22 11.49
N ARG A 77 -2.17 -5.36 12.39
CA ARG A 77 -3.54 -5.47 12.91
C ARG A 77 -4.58 -5.32 11.83
N LEU A 78 -4.47 -4.31 10.97
CA LEU A 78 -5.37 -4.13 9.83
C LEU A 78 -5.35 -5.37 8.93
N ILE A 79 -4.17 -5.87 8.51
CA ILE A 79 -4.09 -7.08 7.69
C ILE A 79 -4.76 -8.28 8.37
N ALA A 80 -4.57 -8.45 9.67
CA ALA A 80 -5.21 -9.52 10.43
C ALA A 80 -6.74 -9.36 10.51
N GLU A 81 -7.24 -8.13 10.67
CA GLU A 81 -8.68 -7.81 10.71
C GLU A 81 -9.34 -7.93 9.34
N LEU A 82 -8.62 -7.63 8.26
CA LEU A 82 -9.08 -7.78 6.88
C LEU A 82 -9.26 -9.25 6.46
N SER A 83 -8.99 -10.20 7.35
CA SER A 83 -8.96 -11.62 7.02
C SER A 83 -10.34 -12.18 6.69
N THR A 84 -10.39 -12.76 5.49
CA THR A 84 -11.48 -13.50 4.84
C THR A 84 -12.50 -12.61 4.15
N PRO A 85 -12.49 -12.53 2.80
CA PRO A 85 -13.67 -12.12 2.05
C PRO A 85 -14.87 -12.89 2.59
N SER A 86 -15.84 -12.17 3.12
CA SER A 86 -17.12 -12.76 3.53
C SER A 86 -18.11 -12.54 2.40
N ASP A 87 -19.12 -13.41 2.31
CA ASP A 87 -20.21 -13.24 1.34
C ASP A 87 -21.01 -11.93 1.56
N LEU A 88 -20.77 -11.22 2.66
CA LEU A 88 -21.46 -10.01 3.08
C LEU A 88 -20.75 -8.71 2.69
N HIS A 89 -19.44 -8.73 2.43
CA HIS A 89 -18.67 -7.51 2.21
C HIS A 89 -17.93 -7.54 0.88
N CYS A 90 -18.22 -6.57 0.01
CA CYS A 90 -17.60 -6.46 -1.31
C CYS A 90 -16.22 -5.79 -1.29
N GLY A 91 -15.76 -5.29 -0.12
CA GLY A 91 -14.45 -4.65 -0.01
C GLY A 91 -14.25 -3.80 1.22
N VAL A 92 -13.13 -3.07 1.24
CA VAL A 92 -12.73 -2.15 2.32
C VAL A 92 -12.27 -0.81 1.76
N THR A 93 -12.82 0.27 2.30
CA THR A 93 -12.34 1.64 2.12
C THR A 93 -11.28 1.95 3.17
N LEU A 94 -10.04 2.22 2.74
CA LEU A 94 -8.95 2.66 3.60
C LEU A 94 -8.77 4.18 3.53
N LEU A 95 -8.87 4.83 4.68
CA LEU A 95 -8.57 6.26 4.84
C LEU A 95 -7.34 6.45 5.73
N GLY A 96 -6.57 7.50 5.47
CA GLY A 96 -5.46 7.86 6.35
C GLY A 96 -4.44 8.76 5.67
N GLN A 97 -3.97 9.77 6.40
CA GLN A 97 -2.89 10.64 5.96
C GLN A 97 -1.94 10.97 7.13
N PRO A 98 -0.62 10.94 6.92
CA PRO A 98 0.09 10.30 5.79
C PRO A 98 0.12 8.77 5.92
N GLY A 99 0.46 8.06 4.83
CA GLY A 99 0.89 6.65 4.90
C GLY A 99 -0.02 5.59 4.28
N LYS A 100 -1.17 5.95 3.69
CA LYS A 100 -2.04 4.97 3.02
C LYS A 100 -1.34 4.20 1.89
N SER A 101 -0.62 4.90 1.02
CA SER A 101 0.06 4.29 -0.12
C SER A 101 1.23 3.43 0.37
N THR A 102 1.89 3.83 1.47
CA THR A 102 2.90 3.01 2.15
C THR A 102 2.29 1.72 2.68
N PHE A 103 1.11 1.78 3.29
CA PHE A 103 0.38 0.58 3.72
C PHE A 103 -0.01 -0.31 2.54
N MET A 104 -0.50 0.25 1.42
CA MET A 104 -0.83 -0.54 0.22
C MET A 104 0.39 -1.31 -0.31
N HIS A 105 1.56 -0.66 -0.36
CA HIS A 105 2.81 -1.34 -0.75
C HIS A 105 3.26 -2.37 0.28
N TYR A 106 3.21 -2.06 1.58
CA TYR A 106 3.48 -3.03 2.65
C TYR A 106 2.59 -4.26 2.51
N PHE A 107 1.30 -4.05 2.27
CA PHE A 107 0.35 -5.13 2.13
C PHE A 107 0.62 -5.96 0.89
N LEU A 108 0.94 -5.32 -0.23
CA LEU A 108 1.33 -6.03 -1.45
C LEU A 108 2.56 -6.93 -1.22
N VAL A 109 3.56 -6.46 -0.46
CA VAL A 109 4.70 -7.29 -0.04
C VAL A 109 4.20 -8.50 0.75
N GLU A 110 3.44 -8.30 1.83
CA GLU A 110 2.93 -9.39 2.67
C GLU A 110 2.14 -10.45 1.89
N ARG A 111 1.36 -10.03 0.89
CA ARG A 111 0.63 -10.93 -0.02
C ARG A 111 1.58 -11.79 -0.87
N ILE A 112 2.64 -11.19 -1.40
CA ILE A 112 3.69 -11.89 -2.18
C ILE A 112 4.43 -12.89 -1.28
N LEU A 113 4.81 -12.48 -0.07
CA LEU A 113 5.46 -13.37 0.90
C LEU A 113 4.60 -14.61 1.17
N GLY A 114 3.28 -14.41 1.30
CA GLY A 114 2.32 -15.51 1.50
C GLY A 114 1.91 -16.27 0.24
N GLY A 115 2.53 -16.01 -0.92
CA GLY A 115 2.22 -16.70 -2.17
C GLY A 115 0.78 -16.49 -2.66
N ARG A 116 0.17 -15.35 -2.33
CA ARG A 116 -1.26 -15.11 -2.59
C ARG A 116 -1.48 -14.27 -3.85
N ARG A 117 -2.32 -14.77 -4.77
CA ARG A 117 -2.70 -14.04 -5.99
C ARG A 117 -3.33 -12.70 -5.65
N THR A 118 -2.82 -11.63 -6.26
CA THR A 118 -3.22 -10.26 -5.91
C THR A 118 -3.21 -9.40 -7.16
N MET A 119 -4.30 -8.68 -7.38
CA MET A 119 -4.35 -7.62 -8.39
C MET A 119 -4.03 -6.29 -7.74
N PHE A 120 -3.26 -5.44 -8.41
CA PHE A 120 -2.86 -4.13 -7.90
C PHE A 120 -3.05 -3.06 -8.97
N GLN A 121 -3.74 -1.98 -8.62
CA GLN A 121 -3.95 -0.81 -9.47
C GLN A 121 -3.56 0.46 -8.71
N CYS A 122 -2.58 1.20 -9.23
CA CYS A 122 -2.15 2.49 -8.70
C CYS A 122 -1.98 3.56 -9.79
N HIS A 123 -2.39 3.25 -11.03
CA HIS A 123 -2.35 4.11 -12.20
C HIS A 123 -3.54 3.79 -13.11
N GLN A 124 -4.10 4.81 -13.78
CA GLN A 124 -5.32 4.69 -14.58
C GLN A 124 -5.26 3.59 -15.65
N ASP A 125 -4.13 3.48 -16.34
CA ASP A 125 -3.99 2.63 -17.54
C ASP A 125 -3.43 1.23 -17.28
N THR A 126 -3.05 0.91 -16.04
CA THR A 126 -2.26 -0.30 -15.76
C THR A 126 -2.82 -1.06 -14.56
N ILE A 127 -3.02 -2.35 -14.74
CA ILE A 127 -3.33 -3.31 -13.67
C ILE A 127 -2.20 -4.33 -13.62
N TYR A 128 -1.64 -4.53 -12.44
CA TYR A 128 -0.67 -5.58 -12.17
C TYR A 128 -1.39 -6.79 -11.61
N GLU A 129 -1.17 -7.95 -12.20
CA GLU A 129 -1.63 -9.23 -11.65
C GLU A 129 -0.42 -10.03 -11.18
N LEU A 130 -0.36 -10.29 -9.88
CA LEU A 130 0.69 -11.07 -9.25
C LEU A 130 0.12 -12.45 -8.91
N ASN A 131 0.68 -13.50 -9.46
CA ASN A 131 0.25 -14.88 -9.24
C ASN A 131 1.46 -15.82 -9.19
N LYS A 132 1.24 -17.13 -9.08
CA LYS A 132 2.33 -18.11 -8.98
C LYS A 132 3.30 -18.12 -10.18
N ASP A 133 2.85 -17.64 -11.34
CA ASP A 133 3.60 -17.66 -12.60
C ASP A 133 4.42 -16.38 -12.81
N GLY A 134 4.22 -15.36 -11.97
CA GLY A 134 4.97 -14.10 -12.03
C GLY A 134 4.10 -12.86 -11.86
N VAL A 135 4.59 -11.76 -12.44
CA VAL A 135 3.87 -10.48 -12.52
C VAL A 135 3.47 -10.24 -13.97
N GLN A 136 2.17 -10.17 -14.21
CA GLN A 136 1.57 -9.80 -15.49
C GLN A 136 1.14 -8.34 -15.44
N VAL A 137 1.36 -7.61 -16.54
CA VAL A 137 1.01 -6.20 -16.68
C VAL A 137 -0.07 -6.08 -17.74
N TRP A 138 -1.24 -5.62 -17.34
CA TRP A 138 -2.41 -5.50 -18.18
C TRP A 138 -2.73 -4.04 -18.45
N PRO A 139 -2.96 -3.65 -19.73
CA PRO A 139 -3.67 -2.42 -20.01
C PRO A 139 -5.06 -2.49 -19.38
N ALA A 140 -5.45 -1.46 -18.62
CA ALA A 140 -6.72 -1.40 -17.90
C ALA A 140 -7.94 -1.64 -18.82
N THR A 141 -7.86 -1.20 -20.08
CA THR A 141 -8.91 -1.39 -21.10
C THR A 141 -9.03 -2.82 -21.62
N LYS A 142 -8.00 -3.66 -21.41
CA LYS A 142 -7.94 -5.05 -21.87
C LYS A 142 -8.01 -6.04 -20.71
N PHE A 143 -7.98 -5.55 -19.48
CA PHE A 143 -8.05 -6.40 -18.30
C PHE A 143 -9.44 -7.00 -18.18
N SER A 144 -9.51 -8.33 -18.17
CA SER A 144 -10.73 -9.07 -17.89
C SER A 144 -10.34 -10.25 -17.01
N ALA A 145 -10.67 -10.15 -15.73
CA ALA A 145 -10.48 -11.24 -14.80
C ALA A 145 -11.79 -12.01 -14.64
N THR A 146 -11.68 -13.33 -14.51
CA THR A 146 -12.79 -14.14 -14.01
C THR A 146 -13.07 -13.73 -12.56
N PRO A 147 -14.34 -13.48 -12.19
CA PRO A 147 -14.71 -13.20 -10.80
C PRO A 147 -14.10 -14.21 -9.84
N SER A 148 -13.49 -13.71 -8.76
CA SER A 148 -12.81 -14.55 -7.79
C SER A 148 -12.75 -13.87 -6.43
N LEU A 149 -12.55 -14.67 -5.38
CA LEU A 149 -12.28 -14.17 -4.03
C LEU A 149 -10.85 -13.64 -3.87
N ASP A 150 -10.12 -13.47 -4.97
CA ASP A 150 -8.80 -12.87 -4.94
C ASP A 150 -8.89 -11.39 -4.59
N TRP A 151 -7.82 -10.91 -3.96
CA TRP A 151 -7.78 -9.57 -3.41
C TRP A 151 -7.34 -8.60 -4.49
N VAL A 152 -8.05 -7.47 -4.57
CA VAL A 152 -7.65 -6.34 -5.38
C VAL A 152 -7.20 -5.22 -4.46
N LEU A 153 -6.00 -4.71 -4.68
CA LEU A 153 -5.45 -3.56 -4.00
C LEU A 153 -5.53 -2.35 -4.95
N VAL A 154 -6.25 -1.30 -4.56
CA VAL A 154 -6.43 -0.09 -5.37
C VAL A 154 -5.92 1.13 -4.59
N ASP A 155 -4.84 1.76 -5.04
CA ASP A 155 -4.35 3.00 -4.42
C ASP A 155 -4.87 4.21 -5.20
N ILE A 156 -6.02 4.75 -4.77
CA ILE A 156 -6.62 5.96 -5.32
C ILE A 156 -5.77 7.16 -4.90
N ASN A 157 -5.21 7.84 -5.89
CA ASN A 157 -4.26 8.94 -5.74
C ASN A 157 -4.35 9.87 -6.95
N GLU A 158 -3.42 10.83 -7.09
CA GLU A 158 -3.44 11.80 -8.20
C GLU A 158 -3.30 11.16 -9.60
N SER A 159 -2.69 9.97 -9.68
CA SER A 159 -2.51 9.18 -10.91
C SER A 159 -3.62 8.15 -11.16
N LEU A 160 -4.53 7.96 -10.19
CA LEU A 160 -5.65 7.02 -10.28
C LEU A 160 -6.84 7.59 -9.52
N THR A 161 -7.79 8.19 -10.22
CA THR A 161 -8.96 8.84 -9.60
C THR A 161 -10.12 7.88 -9.35
N THR A 162 -10.16 6.76 -10.06
CA THR A 162 -11.19 5.72 -9.90
C THR A 162 -10.64 4.34 -10.21
N SER A 163 -11.21 3.31 -9.59
CA SER A 163 -10.86 1.92 -9.89
C SER A 163 -11.39 1.50 -11.26
N ASN A 164 -10.74 0.51 -11.87
CA ASN A 164 -11.28 -0.13 -13.08
C ASN A 164 -12.51 -0.97 -12.75
N ILE A 165 -13.59 -0.82 -13.51
CA ILE A 165 -14.86 -1.52 -13.30
C ILE A 165 -14.74 -3.07 -13.31
N ASN A 166 -13.78 -3.62 -14.05
CA ASN A 166 -13.57 -5.06 -14.13
C ASN A 166 -12.92 -5.63 -12.86
N LEU A 167 -12.53 -4.77 -11.91
CA LEU A 167 -12.07 -5.18 -10.58
C LEU A 167 -13.23 -5.29 -9.58
N ASP A 168 -14.45 -4.89 -9.97
CA ASP A 168 -15.57 -4.75 -9.04
C ASP A 168 -16.16 -6.09 -8.58
N ASP A 169 -15.95 -7.14 -9.37
CA ASP A 169 -16.38 -8.51 -9.07
C ASP A 169 -15.42 -9.26 -8.11
N HIS A 170 -14.52 -8.52 -7.44
CA HIS A 170 -13.52 -9.05 -6.53
C HIS A 170 -13.62 -8.39 -5.15
N PHE A 171 -12.89 -8.93 -4.17
CA PHE A 171 -12.77 -8.28 -2.87
C PHE A 171 -11.78 -7.10 -2.97
N VAL A 172 -12.32 -5.87 -3.06
CA VAL A 172 -11.51 -4.67 -3.32
C VAL A 172 -11.12 -3.95 -2.03
N ILE A 173 -9.84 -3.70 -1.86
CA ILE A 173 -9.29 -2.84 -0.81
C ILE A 173 -8.78 -1.57 -1.47
N ALA A 174 -9.52 -0.48 -1.30
CA ALA A 174 -9.26 0.79 -1.95
C ALA A 174 -8.81 1.85 -0.94
N ALA A 175 -7.62 2.42 -1.15
CA ALA A 175 -7.05 3.48 -0.32
C ALA A 175 -7.30 4.85 -0.94
N PHE A 176 -7.91 5.77 -0.19
CA PHE A 176 -8.32 7.09 -0.69
C PHE A 176 -7.62 8.25 0.01
N GLY A 177 -7.53 9.39 -0.70
CA GLY A 177 -7.21 10.68 -0.08
C GLY A 177 -8.26 11.12 0.95
N PRO A 178 -7.98 12.16 1.75
CA PRO A 178 -8.86 12.58 2.84
C PRO A 178 -10.12 13.33 2.36
N ARG A 179 -10.21 13.68 1.07
CA ARG A 179 -11.36 14.44 0.55
C ARG A 179 -12.58 13.53 0.54
N HIS A 180 -13.62 13.97 1.26
CA HIS A 180 -14.85 13.20 1.45
C HIS A 180 -15.49 12.74 0.13
N GLU A 181 -15.52 13.63 -0.86
CA GLU A 181 -16.10 13.39 -2.18
C GLU A 181 -15.46 12.21 -2.93
N ASP A 182 -14.17 11.94 -2.69
CA ASP A 182 -13.43 10.92 -3.43
C ASP A 182 -13.79 9.49 -2.96
N TRP A 183 -14.07 9.30 -1.67
CA TRP A 183 -14.27 7.96 -1.08
C TRP A 183 -15.70 7.66 -0.67
N TRP A 184 -16.50 8.67 -0.34
CA TRP A 184 -17.84 8.47 0.20
C TRP A 184 -18.77 7.74 -0.79
N GLY A 185 -18.76 8.15 -2.07
CA GLY A 185 -19.57 7.49 -3.09
C GLY A 185 -19.16 6.03 -3.33
N TRP A 186 -17.86 5.74 -3.28
CA TRP A 186 -17.35 4.38 -3.39
C TRP A 186 -17.78 3.53 -2.19
N TYR A 187 -17.58 4.03 -0.98
CA TYR A 187 -17.99 3.38 0.27
C TYR A 187 -19.49 3.05 0.28
N GLN A 188 -20.34 4.01 -0.09
CA GLN A 188 -21.79 3.81 -0.12
C GLN A 188 -22.25 2.84 -1.22
N SER A 189 -21.63 2.89 -2.41
CA SER A 189 -22.08 2.07 -3.55
C SER A 189 -21.74 0.59 -3.42
N ARG A 190 -20.77 0.22 -2.58
CA ARG A 190 -20.24 -1.14 -2.48
C ARG A 190 -20.45 -1.84 -1.16
N ASP A 191 -21.11 -1.19 -0.20
CA ASP A 191 -21.31 -1.75 1.15
C ASP A 191 -19.98 -2.23 1.77
N CYS A 192 -18.95 -1.39 1.61
CA CYS A 192 -17.61 -1.70 2.08
C CYS A 192 -17.44 -1.38 3.57
N GLU A 193 -16.52 -2.07 4.22
CA GLU A 193 -16.08 -1.66 5.55
C GLU A 193 -15.19 -0.41 5.46
N LEU A 194 -15.27 0.47 6.47
CA LEU A 194 -14.41 1.64 6.56
C LEU A 194 -13.29 1.40 7.57
N ALA A 195 -12.04 1.39 7.09
CA ALA A 195 -10.86 1.29 7.92
C ALA A 195 -10.08 2.62 7.90
N VAL A 196 -9.86 3.21 9.08
CA VAL A 196 -9.16 4.50 9.22
C VAL A 196 -7.82 4.28 9.90
N MET A 197 -6.74 4.54 9.18
CA MET A 197 -5.38 4.48 9.70
C MET A 197 -5.07 5.67 10.61
N ARG A 198 -4.39 5.40 11.71
CA ARG A 198 -3.89 6.42 12.64
C ARG A 198 -2.83 7.29 11.94
N PRO A 199 -2.81 8.60 12.23
CA PRO A 199 -1.73 9.47 11.82
C PRO A 199 -0.37 8.95 12.29
N TRP A 200 0.69 9.34 11.56
CA TRP A 200 2.05 9.06 12.00
C TRP A 200 2.38 9.87 13.27
N THR A 201 3.06 9.21 14.19
CA THR A 201 3.64 9.81 15.38
C THR A 201 4.81 10.72 15.01
N LYS A 202 5.16 11.62 15.95
CA LYS A 202 6.35 12.48 15.84
C LYS A 202 7.61 11.70 15.46
N HIS A 203 7.85 10.56 16.10
CA HIS A 203 9.05 9.77 15.87
C HIS A 203 9.05 9.15 14.48
N GLU A 204 7.90 8.64 14.01
CA GLU A 204 7.78 8.08 12.66
C GLU A 204 8.02 9.13 11.57
N ILE A 205 7.48 10.35 11.72
CA ILE A 205 7.68 11.43 10.73
C ILE A 205 9.17 11.84 10.67
N VAL A 206 9.84 11.96 11.84
CA VAL A 206 11.27 12.28 11.90
C VAL A 206 12.11 11.17 11.29
N TYR A 207 11.86 9.90 11.68
CA TYR A 207 12.58 8.75 11.14
C TYR A 207 12.43 8.65 9.63
N ALA A 208 11.20 8.83 9.14
CA ALA A 208 10.90 8.86 7.72
C ALA A 208 11.42 10.12 7.01
N GLY A 209 12.39 10.85 7.55
CA GLY A 209 13.08 11.97 6.91
C GLY A 209 12.15 13.06 6.37
N SER A 210 10.92 13.14 6.88
CA SER A 210 9.86 13.97 6.32
C SER A 210 9.88 15.34 7.00
N ILE A 211 11.06 15.96 7.07
CA ILE A 211 11.29 17.26 7.72
C ILE A 211 10.36 18.34 7.14
N LEU A 212 10.06 18.26 5.84
CA LEU A 212 9.10 19.15 5.17
C LEU A 212 7.64 18.95 5.63
N ILE A 213 7.22 17.71 5.92
CA ILE A 213 5.90 17.41 6.51
C ILE A 213 5.86 17.91 7.95
N TYR A 214 6.97 17.78 8.69
CA TYR A 214 7.08 18.28 10.06
C TYR A 214 6.86 19.79 10.14
N ALA A 215 7.46 20.54 9.21
CA ALA A 215 7.29 22.00 9.10
C ALA A 215 5.85 22.39 8.73
N LEU A 216 5.21 21.70 7.77
CA LEU A 216 3.83 21.98 7.38
C LEU A 216 2.82 21.62 8.48
N TRP A 217 3.02 20.49 9.16
CA TRP A 217 2.16 20.04 10.26
C TRP A 217 2.19 21.01 11.45
N PHE A 218 3.35 21.60 11.74
CA PHE A 218 3.50 22.62 12.79
C PHE A 218 2.86 23.97 12.41
N LEU A 219 2.83 24.30 11.11
CA LEU A 219 2.21 25.53 10.59
C LEU A 219 0.68 25.44 10.47
N LEU A 220 0.10 24.24 10.40
CA LEU A 220 -1.35 24.03 10.28
C LEU A 220 -2.07 23.84 11.63
N ARG A 221 -1.31 23.78 12.73
CA ARG A 221 -1.83 23.60 14.11
C ARG A 221 -1.72 24.86 14.99
N ASN A 222 -1.09 25.93 14.49
CA ASN A 222 -1.07 27.26 15.10
C ASN A 222 -1.87 28.23 14.22
#